data_AF-A0A924JE51-F1
#
_entry.id   AF-A0A924JE51-F1
#
_cell.length_a   1.000
_cell.length_b   1.000
_cell.length_c   1.000
_cell.angle_alpha   90.00
_cell.angle_beta   90.00
_cell.angle_gamma   90.00
#
_symmetry.space_group_name_H-M   'P 1'
#
loop_
_entity.id
_entity.type
_entity.pdbx_description
1 polymer ?
#
loop_
_entity_poly.entity_id
_entity_poly.type
_entity_poly.pdbx_seq_one_letter_code
_entity_poly.pdbx_strand_id
1 'polypeptide(L)'
;MANFKNEGYDPQEINALKDECRQEGKSFVYVEDDDLAVLESGECVHIQFPGVYQQQEVIFDALVYTLRLHHSSLVYEMAVEQVRKTFPEYVPPEDREVGYSISDEMEEEAETALAEIIEEIEETETVKVQEHVDVDEESDYGVALDVCLNEEEITDAVIEDFIRDYKADTLKLDTTLYSFSSAEEE
;
A
#
# COMPACT_ATOMS: atom_id res chain seq x y z
N MET A 1 31.72 4.78 15.13
CA MET A 1 30.44 4.33 14.54
C MET A 1 29.64 5.59 14.33
N ALA A 2 29.35 5.94 13.07
CA ALA A 2 28.46 7.03 12.79
C ALA A 2 27.10 6.64 13.37
N ASN A 3 26.54 7.48 14.23
CA ASN A 3 25.24 7.24 14.83
C ASN A 3 24.23 7.81 13.85
N PHE A 4 23.87 7.03 12.83
CA PHE A 4 22.82 7.44 11.91
C PHE A 4 21.50 7.41 12.68
N LYS A 5 20.74 8.50 12.62
CA LYS A 5 19.42 8.58 13.26
C LYS A 5 18.39 7.69 12.53
N ASN A 6 18.66 7.39 11.27
CA ASN A 6 17.89 6.51 10.39
C ASN A 6 18.90 5.52 9.76
N GLU A 7 18.72 4.23 10.03
CA GLU A 7 19.65 3.16 9.64
C GLU A 7 19.67 2.89 8.12
N GLY A 8 18.61 3.27 7.39
CA GLY A 8 18.58 3.16 5.94
C GLY A 8 19.52 4.10 5.18
N TYR A 9 20.22 5.00 5.90
CA TYR A 9 21.34 5.79 5.38
C TYR A 9 22.72 5.24 5.78
N ASP A 10 22.77 4.19 6.60
CA ASP A 10 24.04 3.60 7.03
C ASP A 10 24.68 2.83 5.86
N PRO A 11 25.91 3.17 5.45
CA PRO A 11 26.64 2.43 4.43
C PRO A 11 26.79 0.94 4.72
N GLN A 12 26.81 0.51 5.99
CA GLN A 12 26.92 -0.90 6.34
C GLN A 12 25.64 -1.64 5.95
N GLU A 13 24.47 -1.12 6.32
CA GLU A 13 23.16 -1.68 5.98
C GLU A 13 22.94 -1.66 4.46
N ILE A 14 23.26 -0.54 3.80
CA ILE A 14 23.15 -0.42 2.34
C ILE A 14 24.02 -1.48 1.63
N ASN A 15 25.23 -1.74 2.13
CA ASN A 15 26.10 -2.77 1.54
C ASN A 15 25.59 -4.19 1.84
N ALA A 16 25.06 -4.43 3.03
CA ALA A 16 24.44 -5.72 3.38
C ALA A 16 23.26 -6.01 2.44
N LEU A 17 22.34 -5.06 2.28
CA LEU A 17 21.21 -5.18 1.36
C LEU A 17 21.66 -5.42 -0.09
N LYS A 18 22.67 -4.69 -0.58
CA LYS A 18 23.23 -4.91 -1.92
C LYS A 18 23.81 -6.31 -2.10
N ASP A 19 24.46 -6.85 -1.08
CA ASP A 19 25.02 -8.19 -1.12
C ASP A 19 23.92 -9.27 -1.05
N GLU A 20 22.81 -8.99 -0.37
CA GLU A 20 21.61 -9.85 -0.34
C GLU A 20 20.92 -9.88 -1.71
N CYS A 21 20.61 -8.70 -2.28
CA CYS A 21 20.08 -8.56 -3.64
C CYS A 21 20.93 -9.34 -4.68
N ARG A 22 22.27 -9.27 -4.56
CA ARG A 22 23.19 -10.01 -5.44
C ARG A 22 23.14 -11.53 -5.25
N GLN A 23 22.92 -12.00 -4.03
CA GLN A 23 22.82 -13.43 -3.72
C GLN A 23 21.52 -14.02 -4.29
N GLU A 24 20.43 -13.26 -4.20
CA GLU A 24 19.12 -13.66 -4.74
C GLU A 24 19.00 -13.43 -6.25
N GLY A 25 19.86 -12.59 -6.83
CA GLY A 25 19.85 -12.25 -8.25
C GLY A 25 18.73 -11.27 -8.62
N LYS A 26 18.21 -10.52 -7.65
CA LYS A 26 17.17 -9.50 -7.79
C LYS A 26 17.72 -8.11 -7.47
N SER A 27 16.98 -7.06 -7.84
CA SER A 27 17.32 -5.67 -7.51
C SER A 27 16.80 -5.22 -6.15
N PHE A 28 16.02 -6.06 -5.47
CA PHE A 28 15.32 -5.81 -4.23
C PHE A 28 15.31 -7.06 -3.35
N VAL A 29 14.85 -6.90 -2.11
CA VAL A 29 14.51 -7.98 -1.18
C VAL A 29 13.08 -7.77 -0.69
N TYR A 30 12.39 -8.85 -0.36
CA TYR A 30 11.09 -8.78 0.29
C TYR A 30 11.27 -8.56 1.78
N VAL A 31 10.48 -7.65 2.35
CA VAL A 31 10.40 -7.48 3.79
C VAL A 31 9.27 -8.39 4.28
N GLU A 32 9.61 -9.33 5.17
CA GLU A 32 8.59 -10.12 5.86
C GLU A 32 7.90 -9.22 6.89
N ASP A 33 6.67 -8.85 6.61
CA ASP A 33 5.82 -8.12 7.53
C ASP A 33 4.60 -9.01 7.85
N ASP A 34 4.52 -9.46 9.11
CA ASP A 34 3.47 -10.36 9.61
C ASP A 34 2.06 -9.74 9.47
N ASP A 35 1.95 -8.42 9.41
CA ASP A 35 0.68 -7.70 9.21
C ASP A 35 0.30 -7.68 7.71
N LEU A 36 1.28 -7.67 6.80
CA LEU A 36 1.07 -7.80 5.34
C LEU A 36 0.87 -9.25 4.86
N ALA A 37 1.15 -10.25 5.69
CA ALA A 37 0.89 -11.66 5.35
C ALA A 37 -0.60 -11.94 5.05
N VAL A 38 -1.52 -11.05 5.46
CA VAL A 38 -2.95 -11.12 5.14
C VAL A 38 -3.25 -10.64 3.71
N LEU A 39 -2.32 -9.93 3.07
CA LEU A 39 -2.40 -9.39 1.71
C LEU A 39 -1.69 -10.29 0.68
N GLU A 40 -1.50 -11.58 1.00
CA GLU A 40 -0.95 -12.64 0.12
C GLU A 40 -1.74 -12.86 -1.21
N SER A 41 -2.72 -12.02 -1.55
CA SER A 41 -3.40 -12.01 -2.86
C SER A 41 -2.49 -11.56 -4.01
N GLY A 42 -1.24 -11.15 -3.73
CA GLY A 42 -0.31 -10.61 -4.71
C GLY A 42 -0.62 -9.16 -5.10
N GLU A 43 -1.59 -8.53 -4.42
CA GLU A 43 -1.99 -7.15 -4.68
C GLU A 43 -1.17 -6.11 -3.91
N CYS A 44 -0.43 -6.53 -2.89
CA CYS A 44 0.44 -5.67 -2.11
C CYS A 44 1.69 -6.43 -1.68
N VAL A 45 2.86 -5.79 -1.80
CA VAL A 45 4.14 -6.33 -1.34
C VAL A 45 4.97 -5.24 -0.72
N HIS A 46 5.72 -5.60 0.31
CA HIS A 46 6.70 -4.73 0.94
C HIS A 46 8.10 -5.16 0.52
N ILE A 47 8.86 -4.22 -0.05
CA ILE A 47 10.19 -4.47 -0.57
C ILE A 47 11.18 -3.41 -0.09
N GLN A 48 12.46 -3.80 -0.05
CA GLN A 48 13.56 -2.88 0.15
C GLN A 48 14.54 -2.96 -1.01
N PHE A 49 15.03 -1.81 -1.47
CA PHE A 49 16.05 -1.78 -2.50
C PHE A 49 17.04 -0.61 -2.33
N PRO A 50 18.33 -0.83 -2.67
CA PRO A 50 19.33 0.22 -2.58
C PRO A 50 19.23 1.17 -3.78
N GLY A 51 19.26 2.47 -3.50
CA GLY A 51 19.22 3.52 -4.51
C GLY A 51 19.99 4.77 -4.12
N VAL A 52 19.83 5.82 -4.92
CA VAL A 52 20.42 7.13 -4.67
C VAL A 52 19.30 8.15 -4.59
N TYR A 53 19.20 8.82 -3.45
CA TYR A 53 18.24 9.89 -3.22
C TYR A 53 19.00 11.15 -2.81
N GLN A 54 18.73 12.28 -3.46
CA GLN A 54 19.42 13.56 -3.21
C GLN A 54 20.97 13.46 -3.17
N GLN A 55 21.55 12.67 -4.08
CA GLN A 55 23.02 12.42 -4.17
C GLN A 55 23.62 11.61 -3.01
N GLN A 56 22.78 11.04 -2.14
CA GLN A 56 23.18 10.14 -1.06
C GLN A 56 22.68 8.73 -1.34
N GLU A 57 23.48 7.73 -1.02
CA GLU A 57 23.02 6.34 -1.08
C GLU A 57 22.06 6.08 0.08
N VAL A 58 20.92 5.48 -0.25
CA VAL A 58 19.83 5.19 0.68
C VAL A 58 19.28 3.80 0.41
N ILE A 59 18.64 3.23 1.41
CA ILE A 59 17.67 2.15 1.25
C ILE A 59 16.32 2.81 0.99
N PHE A 60 15.68 2.45 -0.11
CA PHE A 60 14.27 2.72 -0.31
C PHE A 60 13.48 1.59 0.32
N ASP A 61 12.57 1.95 1.20
CA ASP A 61 11.60 1.06 1.84
C ASP A 61 10.27 1.30 1.13
N ALA A 62 9.82 0.35 0.31
CA ALA A 62 8.73 0.59 -0.62
C ALA A 62 7.58 -0.38 -0.41
N LEU A 63 6.38 0.18 -0.23
CA LEU A 63 5.14 -0.56 -0.29
C LEU A 63 4.58 -0.44 -1.71
N VAL A 64 4.54 -1.55 -2.43
CA VAL A 64 4.06 -1.60 -3.81
C VAL A 64 2.72 -2.32 -3.84
N TYR A 65 1.68 -1.65 -4.32
CA TYR A 65 0.33 -2.18 -4.34
C TYR A 65 -0.42 -1.86 -5.63
N THR A 66 -1.44 -2.66 -5.93
CA THR A 66 -2.27 -2.48 -7.11
C THR A 66 -3.21 -1.30 -6.96
N LEU A 67 -3.54 -0.71 -8.10
CA LEU A 67 -4.51 0.38 -8.17
C LEU A 67 -5.91 -0.07 -7.74
N ARG A 68 -6.23 -1.35 -7.96
CA ARG A 68 -7.47 -1.99 -7.48
C ARG A 68 -7.53 -2.01 -5.95
N LEU A 69 -6.46 -2.46 -5.28
CA LEU A 69 -6.42 -2.49 -3.83
C LEU A 69 -6.57 -1.08 -3.24
N HIS A 70 -5.84 -0.11 -3.80
CA HIS A 70 -5.95 1.29 -3.37
C HIS A 70 -7.38 1.84 -3.51
N HIS A 71 -8.04 1.55 -4.64
CA HIS A 71 -9.44 1.91 -4.83
C HIS A 71 -10.35 1.27 -3.78
N SER A 72 -10.20 -0.03 -3.54
CA SER A 72 -10.98 -0.77 -2.54
C SER A 72 -10.84 -0.16 -1.14
N SER A 73 -9.62 0.17 -0.73
CA SER A 73 -9.35 0.85 0.55
C SER A 73 -10.07 2.20 0.64
N LEU A 74 -9.98 3.05 -0.38
CA LEU A 74 -10.64 4.37 -0.38
C LEU A 74 -12.17 4.26 -0.38
N VAL A 75 -12.73 3.31 -1.13
CA VAL A 75 -14.18 3.05 -1.13
C VAL A 75 -14.63 2.61 0.26
N TYR A 76 -13.91 1.66 0.87
CA TYR A 76 -14.20 1.16 2.21
C TYR A 76 -14.14 2.27 3.26
N GLU A 77 -13.07 3.06 3.28
CA GLU A 77 -12.91 4.20 4.19
C GLU A 77 -14.07 5.19 4.08
N MET A 78 -14.41 5.59 2.85
CA MET A 78 -15.50 6.53 2.60
C MET A 78 -16.86 5.94 2.99
N ALA A 79 -17.06 4.64 2.78
CA ALA A 79 -18.28 3.94 3.18
C ALA A 79 -18.41 3.86 4.71
N VAL A 80 -17.32 3.53 5.42
CA VAL A 80 -17.29 3.54 6.89
C VAL A 80 -17.58 4.92 7.45
N GLU A 81 -16.99 5.98 6.89
CA GLU A 81 -17.30 7.35 7.28
C GLU A 81 -18.79 7.68 7.11
N GLN A 82 -19.42 7.18 6.06
CA GLN A 82 -20.84 7.38 5.79
C GLN A 82 -21.73 6.57 6.73
N VAL A 83 -21.40 5.30 6.98
CA VAL A 83 -22.10 4.43 7.95
C VAL A 83 -22.07 5.06 9.33
N ARG A 84 -20.91 5.56 9.78
CA ARG A 84 -20.74 6.17 11.10
C ARG A 84 -21.58 7.44 11.30
N LYS A 85 -22.05 8.10 10.24
CA LYS A 85 -23.01 9.21 10.35
C LYS A 85 -24.40 8.73 10.80
N THR A 86 -24.78 7.51 10.43
CA THR A 86 -26.06 6.89 10.78
C THR A 86 -25.94 6.02 12.03
N PHE A 87 -24.83 5.27 12.15
CA PHE A 87 -24.49 4.34 13.23
C PHE A 87 -23.21 4.81 13.92
N PRO A 88 -23.25 5.85 14.77
CA PRO A 88 -22.05 6.42 15.39
C PRO A 88 -21.36 5.47 16.38
N GLU A 89 -22.07 4.45 16.86
CA GLU A 89 -21.53 3.41 17.74
C GLU A 89 -20.83 2.29 16.97
N TYR A 90 -21.00 2.22 15.63
CA TYR A 90 -20.33 1.21 14.81
C TYR A 90 -18.84 1.53 14.68
N VAL A 91 -18.01 0.53 14.97
CA VAL A 91 -16.56 0.55 14.78
C VAL A 91 -16.18 -0.66 13.93
N PRO A 92 -15.50 -0.47 12.79
CA PRO A 92 -15.09 -1.57 11.93
C PRO A 92 -14.14 -2.51 12.69
N PRO A 93 -14.14 -3.82 12.37
CA PRO A 93 -13.39 -4.83 13.12
C PRO A 93 -11.93 -4.46 13.40
N GLU A 94 -11.27 -3.81 12.44
CA GLU A 94 -9.86 -3.41 12.49
C GLU A 94 -9.58 -2.32 13.54
N ASP A 95 -10.55 -1.45 13.82
CA ASP A 95 -10.44 -0.34 14.77
C ASP A 95 -11.01 -0.67 16.17
N ARG A 96 -11.47 -1.90 16.41
CA ARG A 96 -12.15 -2.25 17.67
C ARG A 96 -11.16 -2.32 18.83
N GLU A 97 -11.36 -1.44 19.81
CA GLU A 97 -10.62 -1.50 21.07
C GLU A 97 -11.07 -2.65 21.97
N VAL A 98 -10.16 -3.09 22.86
CA VAL A 98 -10.46 -4.12 23.86
C VAL A 98 -11.59 -3.65 24.78
N GLY A 99 -12.76 -4.31 24.68
CA GLY A 99 -13.96 -3.98 25.44
C GLY A 99 -15.04 -3.26 24.63
N TYR A 100 -14.84 -3.06 23.33
CA TYR A 100 -15.90 -2.65 22.42
C TYR A 100 -17.05 -3.65 22.40
N SER A 101 -18.28 -3.15 22.43
CA SER A 101 -19.50 -3.94 22.31
C SER A 101 -20.60 -3.10 21.70
N ILE A 102 -21.23 -3.64 20.67
CA ILE A 102 -22.46 -3.14 20.06
C ILE A 102 -23.50 -4.26 20.13
N SER A 103 -24.79 -3.95 20.01
CA SER A 103 -25.81 -5.01 19.92
C SER A 103 -25.77 -5.68 18.54
N ASP A 104 -25.95 -6.99 18.50
CA ASP A 104 -25.96 -7.79 17.26
C ASP A 104 -26.89 -7.20 16.18
N GLU A 105 -28.09 -6.71 16.56
CA GLU A 105 -29.06 -6.10 15.63
C GLU A 105 -28.52 -4.82 14.97
N MET A 106 -27.76 -4.01 15.71
CA MET A 106 -27.14 -2.79 15.17
C MET A 106 -25.89 -3.09 14.34
N GLU A 107 -25.16 -4.15 14.70
CA GLU A 107 -24.01 -4.60 13.91
C GLU A 107 -24.48 -5.08 12.54
N GLU A 108 -25.51 -5.94 12.49
CA GLU A 108 -26.09 -6.44 11.24
C GLU A 108 -26.63 -5.30 10.36
N GLU A 109 -27.35 -4.34 10.95
CA GLU A 109 -27.88 -3.19 10.20
C GLU A 109 -26.76 -2.29 9.67
N ALA A 110 -25.71 -2.04 10.46
CA ALA A 110 -24.58 -1.24 10.05
C ALA A 110 -23.73 -1.92 8.97
N GLU A 111 -23.51 -3.24 9.06
CA GLU A 111 -22.80 -4.01 8.03
C GLU A 111 -23.60 -4.10 6.73
N THR A 112 -24.92 -4.25 6.82
CA THR A 112 -25.79 -4.20 5.64
C THR A 112 -25.73 -2.83 4.98
N ALA A 113 -25.85 -1.75 5.76
CA ALA A 113 -25.72 -0.39 5.25
C ALA A 113 -24.33 -0.13 4.66
N LEU A 114 -23.27 -0.68 5.25
CA LEU A 114 -21.90 -0.57 4.73
C LEU A 114 -21.81 -1.18 3.34
N ALA A 115 -22.29 -2.40 3.16
CA ALA A 115 -22.28 -3.08 1.88
C ALA A 115 -23.08 -2.30 0.82
N GLU A 116 -24.28 -1.82 1.16
CA GLU A 116 -25.10 -1.00 0.25
C GLU A 116 -24.40 0.32 -0.15
N ILE A 117 -23.72 0.97 0.79
CA ILE A 117 -22.97 2.21 0.52
C ILE A 117 -21.75 1.92 -0.36
N ILE A 118 -21.03 0.83 -0.13
CA ILE A 118 -19.92 0.41 -0.99
C ILE A 118 -20.42 0.22 -2.43
N GLU A 119 -21.51 -0.53 -2.61
CA GLU A 119 -22.12 -0.75 -3.93
C GLU A 119 -22.54 0.58 -4.59
N GLU A 120 -23.17 1.49 -3.83
CA GLU A 120 -23.54 2.82 -4.35
C GLU A 120 -22.31 3.64 -4.78
N ILE A 121 -21.23 3.62 -4.00
CA ILE A 121 -20.00 4.35 -4.31
C ILE A 121 -19.35 3.83 -5.59
N GLU A 122 -19.28 2.50 -5.73
CA GLU A 122 -18.74 1.85 -6.93
C GLU A 122 -19.62 2.11 -8.16
N GLU A 123 -20.95 1.95 -8.06
CA GLU A 123 -21.88 2.16 -9.18
C GLU A 123 -21.85 3.62 -9.66
N THR A 124 -21.69 4.57 -8.74
CA THR A 124 -21.64 6.00 -9.06
C THR A 124 -20.25 6.48 -9.50
N GLU A 125 -19.24 5.61 -9.48
CA GLU A 125 -17.83 5.95 -9.73
C GLU A 125 -17.37 7.17 -8.91
N THR A 126 -17.82 7.27 -7.67
CA THR A 126 -17.54 8.44 -6.81
C THR A 126 -16.05 8.49 -6.44
N VAL A 127 -15.42 7.33 -6.27
CA VAL A 127 -13.98 7.21 -6.04
C VAL A 127 -13.30 6.96 -7.38
N LYS A 128 -12.23 7.72 -7.64
CA LYS A 128 -11.36 7.51 -8.80
C LYS A 128 -9.92 7.57 -8.36
N VAL A 129 -9.13 6.64 -8.87
CA VAL A 129 -7.72 6.48 -8.52
C VAL A 129 -6.87 6.52 -9.79
N GLN A 130 -5.60 6.85 -9.62
CA GLN A 130 -4.59 6.80 -10.67
C GLN A 130 -3.27 6.33 -10.05
N GLU A 131 -2.35 5.88 -10.91
CA GLU A 131 -1.02 5.54 -10.46
C GLU A 131 -0.34 6.74 -9.80
N HIS A 132 0.36 6.46 -8.72
CA HIS A 132 1.11 7.45 -7.96
C HIS A 132 2.32 6.80 -7.30
N VAL A 133 3.33 7.62 -7.06
CA VAL A 133 4.47 7.28 -6.22
C VAL A 133 4.61 8.42 -5.23
N ASP A 134 4.30 8.15 -3.98
CA ASP A 134 4.51 9.09 -2.88
C ASP A 134 5.82 8.75 -2.19
N VAL A 135 6.59 9.81 -1.88
CA VAL A 135 7.92 9.69 -1.29
C VAL A 135 7.87 10.35 0.08
N ASP A 136 8.13 9.57 1.12
CA ASP A 136 8.25 10.08 2.49
C ASP A 136 9.71 10.07 2.97
N GLU A 137 10.25 11.28 3.12
CA GLU A 137 11.61 11.52 3.62
C GLU A 137 11.69 11.54 5.15
N GLU A 138 10.55 11.58 5.85
CA GLU A 138 10.48 11.65 7.31
C GLU A 138 10.43 10.26 7.97
N SER A 139 10.47 9.18 7.16
CA SER A 139 10.50 7.80 7.62
C SER A 139 11.63 7.51 8.62
N ASP A 140 11.34 6.64 9.59
CA ASP A 140 12.30 6.16 10.59
C ASP A 140 13.40 5.27 9.97
N TYR A 141 13.16 4.68 8.79
CA TYR A 141 14.10 3.80 8.08
C TYR A 141 14.13 4.09 6.57
N GLY A 142 15.29 4.48 6.07
CA GLY A 142 15.51 4.79 4.66
C GLY A 142 14.68 5.97 4.17
N VAL A 143 14.28 5.89 2.91
CA VAL A 143 13.25 6.74 2.29
C VAL A 143 12.06 5.84 2.00
N ALA A 144 10.90 6.16 2.57
CA ALA A 144 9.69 5.39 2.35
C ALA A 144 9.06 5.75 1.01
N LEU A 145 8.55 4.74 0.29
CA LEU A 145 7.86 4.89 -0.98
C LEU A 145 6.53 4.16 -0.94
N ASP A 146 5.45 4.88 -1.22
CA ASP A 146 4.15 4.28 -1.50
C ASP A 146 3.94 4.26 -3.01
N VAL A 147 3.87 3.08 -3.59
CA VAL A 147 3.91 2.87 -5.05
C VAL A 147 2.62 2.18 -5.47
N CYS A 148 1.74 2.94 -6.10
CA CYS A 148 0.47 2.44 -6.61
C CYS A 148 0.54 2.27 -8.13
N LEU A 149 0.41 1.03 -8.61
CA LEU A 149 0.54 0.67 -10.03
C LEU A 149 -0.74 0.03 -10.57
N ASN A 150 -1.08 0.32 -11.82
CA ASN A 150 -2.23 -0.26 -12.51
C ASN A 150 -1.88 -1.63 -13.09
N GLU A 151 -1.52 -2.55 -12.20
CA GLU A 151 -1.22 -3.95 -12.51
C GLU A 151 -2.24 -4.86 -11.79
N GLU A 152 -2.50 -6.03 -12.36
CA GLU A 152 -3.41 -7.01 -11.73
C GLU A 152 -2.75 -7.68 -10.51
N GLU A 153 -1.43 -7.91 -10.56
CA GLU A 153 -0.65 -8.53 -9.51
C GLU A 153 0.75 -7.92 -9.47
N ILE A 154 1.28 -7.68 -8.26
CA ILE A 154 2.62 -7.15 -8.06
C ILE A 154 3.64 -8.29 -8.07
N THR A 155 4.07 -8.64 -9.28
CA THR A 155 5.06 -9.70 -9.50
C THR A 155 6.49 -9.17 -9.39
N ASP A 156 7.45 -10.10 -9.22
CA ASP A 156 8.89 -9.80 -9.32
C ASP A 156 9.23 -8.96 -10.57
N ALA A 157 8.59 -9.23 -11.71
CA ALA A 157 8.87 -8.52 -12.96
C ALA A 157 8.40 -7.06 -12.91
N VAL A 158 7.21 -6.81 -12.35
CA VAL A 158 6.66 -5.47 -12.14
C VAL A 158 7.58 -4.66 -11.24
N ILE A 159 8.04 -5.28 -10.16
CA ILE A 159 8.95 -4.64 -9.19
C ILE A 159 10.31 -4.31 -9.83
N GLU A 160 10.91 -5.23 -10.58
CA GLU A 160 12.16 -5.00 -11.29
C GLU A 160 12.04 -3.87 -12.33
N ASP A 161 10.95 -3.84 -13.08
CA ASP A 161 10.66 -2.80 -14.06
C ASP A 161 10.48 -1.45 -13.39
N PHE A 162 9.72 -1.38 -12.29
CA PHE A 162 9.55 -0.19 -11.47
C PHE A 162 10.90 0.32 -10.94
N ILE A 163 11.69 -0.53 -10.27
CA ILE A 163 12.98 -0.13 -9.68
C ILE A 163 13.95 0.37 -10.75
N ARG A 164 13.99 -0.32 -11.90
CA ARG A 164 14.82 0.10 -13.03
C ARG A 164 14.44 1.50 -13.50
N ASP A 165 13.14 1.72 -13.73
CA ASP A 165 12.65 2.95 -14.34
C ASP A 165 12.67 4.12 -13.34
N TYR A 166 12.42 3.85 -12.06
CA TYR A 166 12.54 4.81 -10.96
C TYR A 166 14.00 5.26 -10.78
N LYS A 167 14.97 4.33 -10.73
CA LYS A 167 16.40 4.66 -10.60
C LYS A 167 16.98 5.34 -11.84
N ALA A 168 16.40 5.11 -13.01
CA ALA A 168 16.79 5.76 -14.26
C ALA A 168 16.18 7.15 -14.44
N ASP A 169 15.30 7.61 -13.53
CA ASP A 169 14.52 8.84 -13.67
C ASP A 169 13.66 8.82 -14.96
N THR A 170 13.21 7.64 -15.37
CA THR A 170 12.39 7.43 -16.59
C THR A 170 11.01 6.86 -16.30
N LEU A 171 10.66 6.65 -15.04
CA LEU A 171 9.35 6.16 -14.63
C LEU A 171 8.24 7.05 -15.20
N LYS A 172 7.25 6.43 -15.83
CA LYS A 172 6.07 7.09 -16.36
C LYS A 172 4.84 6.41 -15.80
N LEU A 173 4.18 7.12 -14.90
CA LEU A 173 2.94 6.69 -14.29
C LEU A 173 1.76 6.99 -15.22
N ASP A 174 0.78 6.10 -15.22
CA ASP A 174 -0.49 6.30 -15.90
C ASP A 174 -1.33 7.35 -15.17
N THR A 175 -1.65 8.43 -15.89
CA THR A 175 -2.48 9.53 -15.39
C THR A 175 -3.97 9.32 -15.65
N THR A 176 -4.35 8.17 -16.20
CA THR A 176 -5.75 7.81 -16.43
C THR A 176 -6.44 7.57 -15.09
N LEU A 177 -7.64 8.12 -14.93
CA LEU A 177 -8.47 7.90 -13.74
C LEU A 177 -9.28 6.62 -13.91
N TYR A 178 -9.12 5.69 -12.98
CA TYR A 178 -9.80 4.40 -12.92
C TYR A 178 -10.82 4.39 -11.78
N SER A 179 -11.90 3.66 -11.99
CA SER A 179 -12.87 3.24 -10.97
C SER A 179 -13.02 1.73 -11.13
N PHE A 180 -13.14 1.01 -10.02
CA PHE A 180 -13.32 -0.43 -10.03
C PHE A 180 -14.68 -0.78 -9.41
N SER A 181 -15.27 -1.90 -9.84
CA SER A 181 -16.48 -2.44 -9.22
C SER A 181 -16.25 -3.90 -8.85
N SER A 182 -16.68 -4.26 -7.66
CA SER A 182 -16.69 -5.63 -7.15
C SER A 182 -17.68 -6.54 -7.90
N ALA A 183 -18.65 -5.96 -8.62
CA ALA A 183 -19.66 -6.72 -9.38
C ALA A 183 -19.19 -7.24 -10.75
N GLU A 184 -18.06 -6.74 -11.27
CA GLU A 184 -17.49 -7.21 -12.55
C GLU A 184 -16.69 -8.52 -12.42
N GLU A 185 -16.51 -9.05 -11.19
CA GLU A 185 -15.79 -10.29 -10.92
C GLU A 185 -16.66 -11.58 -10.97
N GLU A 186 -17.95 -11.49 -11.37
CA GLU A 186 -18.86 -12.63 -11.60
C GLU A 186 -19.00 -13.10 -13.07
#